data_AF-A0A8J7TIN0-F1
#
_entry.id   AF-A0A8J7TIN0-F1
#
_cell.length_a   1.000
_cell.length_b   1.000
_cell.length_c   1.000
_cell.angle_alpha   90.00
_cell.angle_beta   90.00
_cell.angle_gamma   90.00
#
_symmetry.space_group_name_H-M   'P 1'
#
loop_
_entity.id
_entity.type
_entity.pdbx_description
1 polymer ?
#
loop_
_entity_poly.entity_id
_entity_poly.type
_entity_poly.pdbx_seq_one_letter_code
_entity_poly.pdbx_strand_id
1 'polypeptide(L)'
;QNTRGLRSQLKDSIPVTGLCPQSGTYGVPDTLRKGFSSVKNELLPSHPLELSEKNFQLNQDKMNFATLRNIQGLHAPLKLQMEYKAAKQIQRLPFLQSSNIALDTLRGNDEYVGFEDILNDPAQSEVMGEPHVMVEYKTGLL
;
A
#
# COMPACT_ATOMS: atom_id res chain seq x y z
N GLN A 1 4.10 -30.62 39.06
CA GLN A 1 2.99 -30.65 38.08
C GLN A 1 2.64 -29.20 37.76
N ASN A 2 2.95 -28.71 36.56
CA ASN A 2 2.54 -27.38 36.13
C ASN A 2 2.21 -27.43 34.63
N THR A 3 0.93 -27.21 34.34
CA THR A 3 0.28 -27.40 33.04
C THR A 3 0.59 -26.21 32.13
N ARG A 4 1.44 -26.43 31.12
CA ARG A 4 1.60 -25.47 30.02
C ARG A 4 0.34 -25.51 29.15
N GLY A 5 -0.63 -24.67 29.50
CA GLY A 5 -1.79 -24.39 28.68
C GLY A 5 -1.35 -23.77 27.36
N LEU A 6 -1.62 -24.48 26.26
CA LEU A 6 -1.66 -23.94 24.91
C LEU A 6 -2.78 -22.90 24.86
N ARG A 7 -2.45 -21.65 25.19
CA ARG A 7 -3.36 -20.52 25.07
C ARG A 7 -3.50 -20.24 23.58
N SER A 8 -4.70 -20.47 23.05
CA SER A 8 -5.08 -20.25 21.66
C SER A 8 -4.67 -18.84 21.22
N GLN A 9 -3.91 -18.74 20.14
CA GLN A 9 -3.69 -17.48 19.46
C GLN A 9 -5.02 -17.04 18.85
N LEU A 10 -5.66 -16.13 19.60
CA LEU A 10 -6.38 -14.94 19.13
C LEU A 10 -6.79 -15.01 17.66
N LYS A 11 -8.07 -15.29 17.38
CA LYS A 11 -9.00 -14.21 17.00
C LYS A 11 -8.44 -13.34 15.86
N ASP A 12 -8.29 -13.91 14.67
CA ASP A 12 -8.40 -13.16 13.41
C ASP A 12 -9.87 -12.81 13.14
N SER A 13 -10.54 -12.25 14.16
CA SER A 13 -11.85 -11.65 14.02
C SER A 13 -11.65 -10.37 13.22
N ILE A 14 -11.94 -10.46 11.93
CA ILE A 14 -12.11 -9.31 11.05
C ILE A 14 -12.99 -8.29 11.82
N PRO A 15 -12.56 -7.04 12.03
CA PRO A 15 -13.52 -6.01 12.34
C PRO A 15 -14.46 -5.97 11.15
N VAL A 16 -15.72 -6.39 11.35
CA VAL A 16 -16.81 -6.30 10.37
C VAL A 16 -17.10 -4.82 10.16
N THR A 17 -16.20 -4.14 9.46
CA THR A 17 -16.35 -2.75 9.06
C THR A 17 -16.71 -2.78 7.60
N GLY A 18 -18.01 -2.74 7.34
CA GLY A 18 -18.55 -2.51 6.00
C GLY A 18 -19.27 -3.70 5.36
N LEU A 19 -20.33 -4.21 5.98
CA LEU A 19 -21.41 -4.92 5.25
C LEU A 19 -22.28 -3.94 4.44
N CYS A 20 -21.73 -2.82 3.99
CA CYS A 20 -22.41 -2.00 3.00
C CYS A 20 -22.02 -2.59 1.66
N PRO A 21 -22.94 -3.22 0.89
CA PRO A 21 -22.63 -3.57 -0.50
C PRO A 21 -22.08 -2.30 -1.12
N GLN A 22 -20.96 -2.38 -1.83
CA GLN A 22 -20.29 -1.21 -2.40
C GLN A 22 -21.25 -0.51 -3.35
N SER A 23 -22.04 0.36 -2.76
CA SER A 23 -23.12 1.06 -3.36
C SER A 23 -22.46 2.06 -4.28
N GLY A 24 -22.95 2.16 -5.51
CA GLY A 24 -22.60 3.31 -6.33
C GLY A 24 -22.97 4.59 -5.60
N THR A 25 -22.64 5.72 -6.21
CA THR A 25 -22.92 7.08 -5.70
C THR A 25 -24.37 7.28 -5.18
N TYR A 26 -25.31 6.39 -5.55
CA TYR A 26 -26.72 6.41 -5.19
C TYR A 26 -27.19 5.29 -4.24
N GLY A 27 -26.31 4.59 -3.52
CA GLY A 27 -26.75 3.58 -2.53
C GLY A 27 -27.18 2.23 -3.12
N VAL A 28 -27.19 2.09 -4.44
CA VAL A 28 -27.53 0.84 -5.15
C VAL A 28 -26.25 0.12 -5.59
N PRO A 29 -26.10 -1.20 -5.36
CA PRO A 29 -24.96 -1.95 -5.86
C PRO A 29 -24.95 -1.98 -7.39
N ASP A 30 -23.83 -1.56 -7.99
CA ASP A 30 -23.66 -1.53 -9.45
C ASP A 30 -23.28 -2.93 -9.98
N THR A 31 -24.30 -3.71 -10.29
CA THR A 31 -24.15 -5.09 -10.80
C THR A 31 -23.60 -5.16 -12.22
N LEU A 32 -23.73 -4.10 -13.03
CA LEU A 32 -23.25 -4.07 -14.42
C LEU A 32 -21.74 -3.87 -14.49
N ARG A 33 -21.17 -3.06 -13.58
CA ARG A 33 -19.72 -2.81 -13.54
C ARG A 33 -18.97 -3.76 -12.61
N LYS A 34 -19.60 -4.20 -11.52
CA LYS A 34 -18.95 -5.04 -10.49
C LYS A 34 -19.41 -6.51 -10.53
N GLY A 35 -20.34 -6.87 -11.40
CA GLY A 35 -20.91 -8.22 -11.48
C GLY A 35 -21.90 -8.52 -10.34
N PHE A 36 -22.48 -9.72 -10.37
CA PHE A 36 -23.36 -10.19 -9.29
C PHE A 36 -22.54 -10.53 -8.05
N SER A 37 -22.77 -9.85 -6.92
CA SER A 37 -22.11 -10.18 -5.66
C SER A 37 -22.67 -11.48 -5.09
N SER A 38 -21.78 -12.44 -4.83
CA SER A 38 -22.10 -13.66 -4.09
C SER A 38 -21.56 -13.51 -2.68
N VAL A 39 -22.43 -13.63 -1.68
CA VAL A 39 -22.07 -13.55 -0.25
C VAL A 39 -20.95 -14.55 0.10
N LYS A 40 -20.86 -15.69 -0.61
CA LYS A 40 -19.80 -16.68 -0.43
C LYS A 40 -18.41 -16.16 -0.85
N ASN A 41 -18.37 -15.30 -1.87
CA ASN A 41 -17.12 -14.71 -2.39
C ASN A 41 -16.62 -13.56 -1.49
N GLU A 42 -17.53 -12.93 -0.74
CA GLU A 42 -17.18 -11.88 0.22
C GLU A 42 -16.79 -12.44 1.60
N LEU A 43 -17.29 -13.63 1.96
CA LEU A 43 -17.07 -14.23 3.28
C LEU A 43 -15.75 -15.01 3.39
N LEU A 44 -15.25 -15.58 2.28
CA LEU A 44 -14.07 -16.45 2.29
C LEU A 44 -13.02 -15.94 1.31
N PRO A 45 -11.75 -15.76 1.73
CA PRO A 45 -10.66 -15.51 0.80
C PRO A 45 -10.57 -16.69 -0.17
N SER A 46 -10.49 -16.40 -1.47
CA SER A 46 -10.49 -17.45 -2.50
C SER A 46 -9.23 -18.31 -2.40
N HIS A 47 -8.10 -17.70 -2.03
CA HIS A 47 -6.83 -18.37 -1.84
C HIS A 47 -6.22 -18.05 -0.46
N PRO A 48 -5.70 -19.05 0.28
CA PRO A 48 -5.14 -18.83 1.61
C PRO A 48 -3.96 -17.84 1.63
N LEU A 49 -3.23 -17.69 0.53
CA LEU A 49 -2.14 -16.72 0.40
C LEU A 49 -2.56 -15.35 -0.13
N GLU A 50 -3.78 -15.18 -0.62
CA GLU A 50 -4.22 -13.92 -1.24
C GLU A 50 -4.06 -12.74 -0.28
N LEU A 51 -4.43 -12.92 0.99
CA LEU A 51 -4.29 -11.90 2.02
C LEU A 51 -2.83 -11.64 2.38
N SER A 52 -1.98 -12.67 2.33
CA SER A 52 -0.55 -12.55 2.61
C SER A 52 0.14 -11.73 1.53
N GLU A 53 -0.09 -12.07 0.25
CA GLU A 53 0.50 -11.36 -0.89
C GLU A 53 0.04 -9.90 -0.97
N LYS A 54 -1.26 -9.64 -0.77
CA LYS A 54 -1.80 -8.26 -0.74
C LYS A 54 -1.14 -7.39 0.34
N ASN A 55 -0.67 -7.99 1.44
CA ASN A 55 -0.04 -7.27 2.55
C ASN A 55 1.47 -7.53 2.66
N PHE A 56 2.09 -8.12 1.64
CA PHE A 56 3.47 -8.59 1.70
C PHE A 56 4.43 -7.48 2.14
N GLN A 57 4.41 -6.35 1.43
CA GLN A 57 5.31 -5.23 1.69
C GLN A 57 5.07 -4.59 3.07
N LEU A 58 3.81 -4.41 3.47
CA LEU A 58 3.48 -3.89 4.81
C LEU A 58 3.95 -4.82 5.93
N ASN A 59 3.87 -6.13 5.72
CA ASN A 59 4.30 -7.13 6.69
C ASN A 59 5.82 -7.19 6.77
N GLN A 60 6.52 -7.08 5.64
CA GLN A 60 7.97 -6.99 5.58
C GLN A 60 8.49 -5.74 6.30
N ASP A 61 7.91 -4.57 6.04
CA ASP A 61 8.25 -3.33 6.72
C ASP A 61 8.05 -3.44 8.24
N LYS A 62 6.93 -4.01 8.68
CA LYS A 62 6.65 -4.24 10.11
C LYS A 62 7.71 -5.13 10.75
N MET A 63 8.09 -6.23 10.09
CA MET A 63 9.15 -7.11 10.59
C MET A 63 10.50 -6.38 10.64
N ASN A 64 10.85 -5.62 9.61
CA ASN A 64 12.10 -4.87 9.55
C ASN A 64 12.19 -3.83 10.68
N PHE A 65 11.13 -3.06 10.90
CA PHE A 65 11.09 -2.09 12.00
C PHE A 65 11.14 -2.74 13.38
N ALA A 66 10.48 -3.90 13.56
CA ALA A 66 10.57 -4.65 14.82
C ALA A 66 12.00 -5.14 15.06
N THR A 67 12.67 -5.66 14.03
CA THR A 67 14.07 -6.11 14.10
C THR A 67 15.01 -4.94 14.41
N LEU A 68 14.89 -3.81 13.70
CA LEU A 68 15.67 -2.60 13.97
C LEU A 68 15.48 -2.11 15.41
N ARG A 69 14.24 -2.13 15.91
CA ARG A 69 13.94 -1.78 17.30
C ARG A 69 14.64 -2.72 18.29
N ASN A 70 14.68 -4.01 18.00
CA ASN A 70 15.29 -5.00 18.89
C ASN A 70 16.82 -4.86 18.92
N ILE A 71 17.45 -4.52 17.81
CA ILE A 71 18.92 -4.40 17.69
C ILE A 71 19.40 -3.04 18.23
N GLN A 72 18.78 -1.95 17.77
CA GLN A 72 19.27 -0.59 18.00
C GLN A 72 18.43 0.18 19.02
N GLY A 73 17.23 -0.30 19.37
CA GLY A 73 16.30 0.39 20.26
C GLY A 73 15.29 1.26 19.53
N LEU A 74 14.47 1.99 20.30
CA LEU A 74 13.32 2.77 19.80
C LEU A 74 13.67 3.92 18.84
N HIS A 75 14.87 4.48 18.95
CA HIS A 75 15.25 5.67 18.18
C HIS A 75 15.49 5.35 16.70
N ALA A 76 15.98 4.14 16.38
CA ALA A 76 16.28 3.71 15.02
C ALA A 76 15.06 3.66 14.10
N PRO A 77 13.96 2.92 14.42
CA PRO A 77 12.77 2.92 13.58
C PRO A 77 12.10 4.30 13.51
N LEU A 78 12.15 5.10 14.58
CA LEU A 78 11.60 6.46 14.56
C LEU A 78 12.35 7.36 13.58
N LYS A 79 13.68 7.35 13.62
CA LYS A 79 14.54 8.10 12.70
C LYS A 79 14.25 7.72 11.24
N LEU A 80 14.24 6.42 10.95
CA LEU A 80 13.97 5.92 9.59
C LEU A 80 12.56 6.30 9.11
N GLN A 81 11.55 6.23 9.98
CA GLN A 81 10.20 6.70 9.64
C GLN A 81 10.13 8.21 9.36
N MET A 82 10.93 9.03 10.06
CA MET A 82 11.03 10.46 9.76
C MET A 82 11.72 10.70 8.42
N GLU A 83 12.79 9.96 8.12
CA GLU A 83 13.49 10.03 6.84
C GLU A 83 12.57 9.64 5.67
N TYR A 84 11.77 8.57 5.81
CA TYR A 84 10.76 8.21 4.81
C TYR A 84 9.74 9.33 4.56
N LYS A 85 9.28 10.01 5.61
CA LYS A 85 8.34 11.15 5.45
C LYS A 85 8.99 12.32 4.75
N ALA A 86 10.23 12.64 5.10
CA ALA A 86 10.98 13.72 4.45
C ALA A 86 11.24 13.42 2.97
N ALA A 87 11.70 12.20 2.64
CA ALA A 87 11.94 11.77 1.27
C ALA A 87 10.66 11.82 0.41
N LYS A 88 9.51 11.43 0.98
CA LYS A 88 8.22 11.46 0.29
C LYS A 88 7.70 12.88 -0.03
N GLN A 89 8.14 13.88 0.74
CA GLN A 89 7.71 15.27 0.53
C GLN A 89 8.38 15.92 -0.68
N ILE A 90 9.54 15.42 -1.10
CA ILE A 90 10.30 15.95 -2.23
C ILE A 90 9.59 15.52 -3.52
N GLN A 91 8.90 16.46 -4.17
CA GLN A 91 8.23 16.23 -5.45
C GLN A 91 8.80 17.14 -6.52
N ARG A 92 8.83 16.63 -7.75
CA ARG A 92 9.19 17.41 -8.94
C ARG A 92 8.01 18.29 -9.37
N LEU A 93 8.23 19.12 -10.39
CA LEU A 93 7.18 19.95 -10.97
C LEU A 93 5.99 19.09 -11.43
N PRO A 94 4.74 19.60 -11.44
CA PRO A 94 3.52 18.81 -11.68
C PRO A 94 3.48 18.03 -13.01
N PHE A 95 4.23 18.49 -14.01
CA PHE A 95 4.34 17.85 -15.31
C PHE A 95 5.44 16.78 -15.38
N LEU A 96 6.34 16.73 -14.39
CA LEU A 96 7.42 15.76 -14.35
C LEU A 96 7.16 14.73 -13.26
N GLN A 97 7.07 13.47 -13.66
CA GLN A 97 6.93 12.36 -12.71
C GLN A 97 8.09 12.36 -11.72
N SER A 98 7.76 12.27 -10.43
CA SER A 98 8.76 12.10 -9.38
C SER A 98 9.17 10.63 -9.30
N SER A 99 10.37 10.31 -9.76
CA SER A 99 11.02 9.04 -9.44
C SER A 99 11.35 9.04 -7.95
N ASN A 100 10.73 8.17 -7.15
CA ASN A 100 10.85 8.12 -5.68
C ASN A 100 12.23 7.61 -5.18
N ILE A 101 13.31 7.89 -5.93
CA ILE A 101 14.64 7.29 -5.76
C ILE A 101 15.19 7.40 -4.33
N ALA A 102 15.02 8.55 -3.68
CA ALA A 102 15.50 8.72 -2.30
C ALA A 102 14.73 7.84 -1.31
N LEU A 103 13.43 7.65 -1.53
CA LEU A 103 12.61 6.76 -0.71
C LEU A 103 12.97 5.30 -1.00
N ASP A 104 13.19 4.96 -2.27
CA ASP A 104 13.50 3.59 -2.70
C ASP A 104 14.86 3.12 -2.16
N THR A 105 15.88 3.98 -2.17
CA THR A 105 17.17 3.71 -1.52
C THR A 105 17.04 3.53 -0.01
N LEU A 106 16.21 4.33 0.67
CA LEU A 106 15.98 4.14 2.11
C LEU A 106 15.28 2.81 2.41
N ARG A 107 14.46 2.30 1.48
CA ARG A 107 13.79 0.99 1.59
C ARG A 107 14.67 -0.18 1.13
N GLY A 108 15.77 0.09 0.43
CA GLY A 108 16.61 -0.93 -0.22
C GLY A 108 15.93 -1.57 -1.43
N ASN A 109 14.96 -0.88 -2.04
CA ASN A 109 14.30 -1.38 -3.25
C ASN A 109 15.18 -1.25 -4.50
N ASP A 110 16.18 -0.37 -4.48
CA ASP A 110 17.12 -0.12 -5.58
C ASP A 110 18.10 -1.29 -5.83
N GLU A 111 18.18 -2.24 -4.91
CA GLU A 111 19.00 -3.46 -5.07
C GLU A 111 18.27 -4.59 -5.82
N TYR A 112 16.96 -4.47 -6.03
CA TYR A 112 16.12 -5.52 -6.61
C TYR A 112 15.38 -5.02 -7.85
N VAL A 113 15.16 -5.90 -8.82
CA VAL A 113 14.36 -5.61 -10.03
C VAL A 113 12.98 -6.25 -9.85
N GLY A 114 11.96 -5.41 -9.86
CA GLY A 114 10.55 -5.78 -9.72
C GLY A 114 9.86 -6.12 -11.05
N PHE A 115 8.58 -6.46 -10.97
CA PHE A 115 7.76 -6.65 -12.18
C PHE A 115 7.45 -5.30 -12.84
N GLU A 116 7.35 -4.25 -12.04
CA GLU A 116 7.12 -2.86 -12.39
C GLU A 116 8.25 -2.25 -13.24
N ASP A 117 9.48 -2.75 -13.09
CA ASP A 117 10.63 -2.30 -13.88
C ASP A 117 10.63 -2.88 -15.31
N ILE A 118 10.01 -4.04 -15.48
CA ILE A 118 9.94 -4.77 -16.76
C ILE A 118 8.69 -4.36 -17.54
N LEU A 119 7.58 -4.16 -16.83
CA LEU A 119 6.30 -3.78 -17.40
C LEU A 119 6.11 -2.28 -17.20
N ASN A 120 6.25 -1.51 -18.29
CA ASN A 120 6.15 -0.05 -18.29
C ASN A 120 4.98 0.45 -17.41
N ASP A 121 5.30 1.14 -16.32
CA ASP A 121 4.28 1.72 -15.44
C ASP A 121 3.49 2.76 -16.25
N PRO A 122 2.15 2.65 -16.35
CA PRO A 122 1.34 3.65 -17.04
C PRO A 122 1.51 5.05 -16.45
N ALA A 123 1.95 5.19 -15.20
CA ALA A 123 2.31 6.48 -14.60
C ALA A 123 3.66 7.05 -15.12
N GLN A 124 4.54 6.22 -15.68
CA GLN A 124 5.82 6.60 -16.30
C GLN A 124 5.72 6.75 -17.83
N SER A 125 4.50 6.77 -18.38
CA SER A 125 4.29 6.97 -19.82
C SER A 125 4.95 8.26 -20.31
N GLU A 126 5.78 8.15 -21.36
CA GLU A 126 6.54 9.26 -21.98
C GLU A 126 5.65 10.35 -22.63
N VAL A 127 4.32 10.18 -22.60
CA VAL A 127 3.36 11.17 -23.10
C VAL A 127 3.30 12.34 -22.12
N MET A 128 4.27 13.25 -22.24
CA MET A 128 4.31 14.53 -21.54
C MET A 128 3.15 15.40 -22.01
N GLY A 129 2.21 15.73 -21.11
CA GLY A 129 1.18 16.73 -21.36
C GLY A 129 1.77 18.14 -21.47
N GLU A 130 1.01 19.10 -21.99
CA GLU A 130 1.45 20.49 -22.05
C GLU A 130 1.73 21.01 -20.62
N PRO A 131 2.97 21.48 -20.32
CA PRO A 131 3.36 21.84 -18.94
C PRO A 131 2.45 22.89 -18.31
N HIS A 132 1.94 23.82 -19.11
CA HIS A 132 1.06 24.89 -18.65
C HIS A 132 -0.26 24.34 -18.10
N VAL A 133 -0.94 23.48 -18.89
CA VAL A 133 -2.22 22.85 -18.54
C VAL A 133 -2.09 21.97 -17.30
N MET A 134 -1.01 21.20 -17.19
CA MET A 134 -0.77 20.31 -16.05
C MET A 134 -0.55 21.09 -14.75
N VAL A 135 0.15 22.23 -14.81
CA VAL A 135 0.34 23.12 -13.66
C VAL A 135 -0.98 23.75 -13.24
N GLU A 136 -1.74 24.29 -14.19
CA GLU A 136 -3.05 24.90 -13.92
C GLU A 136 -4.00 23.91 -13.25
N TYR A 137 -4.13 22.70 -13.79
CA TYR A 137 -4.93 21.63 -13.18
C TYR A 137 -4.46 21.27 -11.76
N LYS A 138 -3.14 21.16 -11.53
CA LYS A 138 -2.60 20.85 -10.19
C LYS A 138 -2.83 21.97 -9.18
N THR A 139 -2.79 23.22 -9.64
CA THR A 139 -3.04 24.41 -8.81
C THR A 139 -4.53 24.76 -8.67
N GLY A 140 -5.42 24.07 -9.39
CA GLY A 140 -6.86 24.29 -9.35
C GLY A 140 -7.34 25.53 -10.11
N LEU A 141 -6.59 25.95 -11.14
CA LEU A 141 -6.94 27.08 -12.01
C LEU A 141 -7.80 26.66 -13.22
N LEU A 142 -7.79 25.36 -13.56
CA LEU A 142 -8.64 24.67 -14.54
C LEU A 142 -9.47 23.59 -13.84
#